data_AF-A0A368B4T9-F1
#
_entry.id   AF-A0A368B4T9-F1
#
_cell.length_a   1.000
_cell.length_b   1.000
_cell.length_c   1.000
_cell.angle_alpha   90.00
_cell.angle_beta   90.00
_cell.angle_gamma   90.00
#
_symmetry.space_group_name_H-M   'P 1'
#
loop_
_entity.id
_entity.type
_entity.pdbx_description
1 polymer ?
#
loop_
_entity_poly.entity_id
_entity_poly.type
_entity_poly.pdbx_seq_one_letter_code
_entity_poly.pdbx_strand_id
1 'polypeptide(L)'
;MVQLNAVYSLKAINELLAQIGSADPELVENARRAMHFFQAESKVSLTGEHPDAPLLKGVDRLFHLYFGPSENRCFGLSHWHISETGGLDYLWMRVELNENLLRLAGYDQGVFLITGARRAVQQGKAYWTARQERLLKDFIHWIEAYVASRIGAEQKLSLIIL
;
A
#
# COMPACT_ATOMS: atom_id res chain seq x y z
N MET A 1 -10.71 17.01 12.24
CA MET A 1 -9.53 16.15 12.10
C MET A 1 -9.98 14.80 11.57
N VAL A 2 -9.73 14.49 10.30
CA VAL A 2 -9.97 13.13 9.78
C VAL A 2 -8.61 12.45 9.79
N GLN A 3 -8.27 11.79 10.90
CA GLN A 3 -7.19 10.80 10.86
C GLN A 3 -7.62 9.76 9.83
N LEU A 4 -6.85 9.59 8.76
CA LEU A 4 -6.99 8.46 7.85
C LEU A 4 -6.70 7.21 8.69
N ASN A 5 -7.76 6.65 9.27
CA ASN A 5 -7.70 5.50 10.15
C ASN A 5 -7.09 4.36 9.35
N ALA A 6 -6.04 3.71 9.86
CA ALA A 6 -5.39 2.58 9.20
C ALA A 6 -6.40 1.52 8.72
N VAL A 7 -7.52 1.38 9.44
CA VAL A 7 -8.64 0.51 9.07
C VAL A 7 -9.32 0.91 7.75
N TYR A 8 -9.51 2.21 7.45
CA TYR A 8 -10.09 2.63 6.17
C TYR A 8 -9.18 2.29 5.00
N SER A 9 -7.86 2.49 5.17
CA SER A 9 -6.88 2.10 4.16
C SER A 9 -6.87 0.58 3.96
N LEU A 10 -6.93 -0.21 5.03
CA LEU A 10 -7.01 -1.67 4.95
C LEU A 10 -8.29 -2.16 4.27
N LYS A 11 -9.44 -1.51 4.53
CA LYS A 11 -10.70 -1.81 3.82
C LYS A 11 -10.57 -1.52 2.33
N ALA A 12 -10.02 -0.37 1.95
CA ALA A 12 -9.78 -0.03 0.55
C ALA A 12 -8.85 -1.06 -0.13
N ILE A 13 -7.77 -1.46 0.55
CA ILE A 13 -6.85 -2.49 0.07
C ILE A 13 -7.56 -3.84 -0.08
N ASN A 14 -8.43 -4.22 0.87
CA ASN A 14 -9.22 -5.45 0.78
C ASN A 14 -10.08 -5.52 -0.48
N GLU A 15 -10.81 -4.44 -0.78
CA GLU A 15 -11.65 -4.37 -1.98
C GLU A 15 -10.81 -4.41 -3.28
N LEU A 16 -9.65 -3.74 -3.29
CA LEU A 16 -8.76 -3.76 -4.46
C LEU A 16 -8.13 -5.13 -4.67
N LEU A 17 -7.71 -5.80 -3.59
CA LEU A 17 -7.15 -7.15 -3.67
C LEU A 17 -8.19 -8.20 -4.07
N ALA A 18 -9.44 -8.05 -3.62
CA ALA A 18 -10.55 -8.90 -4.06
C ALA A 18 -10.74 -8.89 -5.58
N GLN A 19 -10.55 -7.73 -6.22
CA GLN A 19 -10.66 -7.59 -7.68
C GLN A 19 -9.46 -8.20 -8.43
N ILE A 20 -8.26 -8.17 -7.84
CA ILE A 20 -7.04 -8.66 -8.49
C ILE A 20 -6.86 -10.17 -8.30
N GLY A 21 -7.19 -10.68 -7.12
CA GLY A 21 -6.90 -12.07 -6.72
C GLY A 21 -7.95 -13.11 -7.11
N SER A 22 -9.03 -12.74 -7.82
CA SER A 22 -10.21 -13.62 -8.03
C SER A 22 -10.65 -14.33 -6.74
N ALA A 23 -10.70 -13.57 -5.65
CA ALA A 23 -10.89 -14.13 -4.32
C ALA A 23 -12.33 -14.58 -4.08
N ASP A 24 -12.48 -15.62 -3.24
CA ASP A 24 -13.78 -16.08 -2.76
C ASP A 24 -14.53 -14.92 -2.07
N PRO A 25 -15.78 -14.60 -2.46
CA PRO A 25 -16.60 -13.59 -1.81
C PRO A 25 -16.69 -13.75 -0.29
N GLU A 26 -16.65 -14.98 0.24
CA GLU A 26 -16.68 -15.25 1.68
C GLU A 26 -15.37 -14.81 2.37
N LEU A 27 -14.21 -15.00 1.73
CA LEU A 27 -12.92 -14.56 2.25
C LEU A 27 -12.84 -13.03 2.32
N VAL A 28 -13.34 -12.34 1.30
CA VAL A 28 -13.38 -10.88 1.24
C VAL A 28 -14.23 -10.31 2.37
N GLU A 29 -15.42 -10.89 2.60
CA GLU A 29 -16.33 -10.49 3.66
C GLU A 29 -15.80 -10.83 5.05
N ASN A 30 -15.13 -11.98 5.22
CA ASN A 30 -14.48 -12.35 6.48
C ASN A 30 -13.34 -11.39 6.85
N ALA A 31 -12.51 -11.00 5.87
CA ALA A 31 -11.49 -9.99 6.08
C ALA A 31 -12.10 -8.62 6.45
N ARG A 32 -13.21 -8.23 5.80
CA ARG A 32 -13.95 -7.00 6.10
C ARG A 32 -14.50 -7.01 7.54
N ARG A 33 -15.07 -8.14 7.98
CA ARG A 33 -15.57 -8.34 9.35
C ARG A 33 -14.44 -8.31 10.39
N ALA A 34 -13.30 -8.95 10.12
CA ALA A 34 -12.14 -8.92 10.99
C ALA A 34 -11.60 -7.48 11.17
N MET A 35 -11.56 -6.69 10.09
CA MET A 35 -11.17 -5.27 10.17
C MET A 35 -12.20 -4.42 10.93
N HIS A 36 -13.50 -4.71 10.79
CA HIS A 36 -14.54 -4.04 11.55
C HIS A 36 -14.44 -4.35 13.05
N PHE A 37 -14.15 -5.61 13.39
CA PHE A 37 -13.89 -6.04 14.76
C PHE A 37 -12.66 -5.35 15.35
N PHE A 38 -11.54 -5.33 14.62
CA PHE A 38 -10.33 -4.61 15.03
C PHE A 38 -10.58 -3.12 15.25
N GLN A 39 -11.40 -2.48 14.42
CA GLN A 39 -11.80 -1.07 14.58
C GLN A 39 -12.65 -0.84 15.85
N ALA A 40 -13.50 -1.79 16.19
CA ALA A 40 -14.34 -1.74 17.38
C ALA A 40 -13.51 -1.93 18.66
N GLU A 41 -12.53 -2.84 18.65
CA GLU A 41 -11.62 -3.09 19.78
C GLU A 41 -10.54 -2.02 19.94
N SER A 42 -10.00 -1.47 18.84
CA SER A 42 -8.92 -0.45 18.86
C SER A 42 -9.35 0.92 19.42
N LYS A 43 -10.63 1.09 19.78
CA LYS A 43 -11.05 2.22 20.64
C LYS A 43 -10.49 2.10 22.07
N VAL A 44 -9.96 0.94 22.44
CA VAL A 44 -9.25 0.68 23.68
C VAL A 44 -7.74 0.76 23.40
N SER A 45 -7.18 1.94 23.62
CA SER A 45 -5.77 2.24 23.93
C SER A 45 -4.67 1.46 23.16
N LEU A 46 -4.18 2.03 22.06
CA LEU A 46 -2.82 1.78 21.57
C LEU A 46 -1.94 3.00 21.89
N THR A 47 -1.64 3.20 23.17
CA THR A 47 -0.58 4.10 23.63
C THR A 47 0.77 3.41 23.45
N GLY A 48 1.52 3.74 22.40
CA GLY A 48 2.95 3.41 22.30
C GLY A 48 3.46 2.80 20.99
N GLU A 49 2.61 2.35 20.06
CA GLU A 49 3.08 1.85 18.76
C GLU A 49 3.16 2.99 17.71
N HIS A 50 4.15 2.92 16.81
CA HIS A 50 4.20 3.82 15.64
C HIS A 50 2.85 3.81 14.93
N PRO A 51 2.31 4.98 14.51
CA PRO A 51 0.95 5.10 13.98
C PRO A 51 0.68 4.23 12.74
N ASP A 52 1.73 3.82 12.05
CA ASP A 52 1.65 3.05 10.79
C ASP A 52 1.92 1.54 10.98
N ALA A 53 2.37 1.11 12.17
CA ALA A 53 2.65 -0.31 12.44
C ALA A 53 1.42 -1.24 12.27
N PRO A 54 0.20 -0.84 12.66
CA PRO A 54 -1.00 -1.65 12.40
C PRO A 54 -1.35 -1.76 10.91
N LEU A 55 -1.05 -0.73 10.11
CA LEU A 55 -1.27 -0.74 8.66
C LEU A 55 -0.36 -1.77 7.99
N LEU A 56 0.94 -1.71 8.29
CA LEU A 56 1.94 -2.62 7.74
C LEU A 56 1.58 -4.09 8.03
N LYS A 57 1.33 -4.41 9.32
CA LYS A 57 0.92 -5.76 9.74
C LYS A 57 -0.40 -6.20 9.08
N GLY A 58 -1.32 -5.27 8.84
CA GLY A 58 -2.59 -5.55 8.18
C GLY A 58 -2.42 -5.88 6.69
N VAL A 59 -1.56 -5.15 5.97
CA VAL A 59 -1.28 -5.41 4.55
C VAL A 59 -0.62 -6.78 4.38
N ASP A 60 0.39 -7.11 5.20
CA ASP A 60 1.05 -8.41 5.14
C ASP A 60 0.08 -9.57 5.35
N ARG A 61 -0.85 -9.41 6.30
CA ARG A 61 -1.91 -10.40 6.56
C ARG A 61 -2.87 -10.55 5.39
N LEU A 62 -3.24 -9.45 4.72
CA LEU A 62 -4.09 -9.51 3.53
C LEU A 62 -3.37 -10.20 2.37
N PHE A 63 -2.09 -9.90 2.15
CA PHE A 63 -1.29 -10.58 1.14
C PHE A 63 -1.19 -12.09 1.42
N HIS A 64 -1.02 -12.49 2.68
CA HIS A 64 -1.04 -13.89 3.05
C HIS A 64 -2.42 -14.55 2.83
N LEU A 65 -3.51 -13.85 3.15
CA LEU A 65 -4.87 -14.35 2.99
C LEU A 65 -5.25 -14.57 1.51
N TYR A 66 -4.95 -13.58 0.65
CA TYR A 66 -5.37 -13.62 -0.76
C TYR A 66 -4.46 -14.46 -1.64
N PHE A 67 -3.16 -14.51 -1.34
CA PHE A 67 -2.17 -15.15 -2.21
C PHE A 67 -1.42 -16.31 -1.55
N GLY A 68 -1.82 -16.75 -0.34
CA GLY A 68 -1.21 -17.87 0.37
C GLY A 68 0.19 -17.56 0.92
N PRO A 69 1.00 -18.53 1.37
CA PRO A 69 2.38 -18.32 1.86
C PRO A 69 3.38 -18.07 0.72
N SER A 70 4.41 -17.26 0.95
CA SER A 70 5.41 -16.82 -0.06
C SER A 70 6.20 -17.95 -0.74
N GLU A 71 6.30 -19.12 -0.12
CA GLU A 71 7.10 -20.26 -0.62
C GLU A 71 6.50 -20.97 -1.84
N ASN A 72 5.18 -20.84 -2.07
CA ASN A 72 4.46 -21.53 -3.15
C ASN A 72 3.79 -20.57 -4.15
N ARG A 73 4.17 -19.28 -4.17
CA ARG A 73 3.51 -18.30 -5.04
C ARG A 73 4.19 -18.23 -6.40
N CYS A 74 3.39 -18.30 -7.46
CA CYS A 74 3.79 -17.89 -8.81
C CYS A 74 3.56 -16.38 -9.06
N PHE A 75 3.30 -15.60 -8.00
CA PHE A 75 2.84 -14.21 -8.07
C PHE A 75 3.68 -13.31 -7.16
N GLY A 76 4.23 -12.22 -7.71
CA GLY A 76 5.07 -11.27 -7.00
C GLY A 76 4.25 -10.30 -6.17
N LEU A 77 4.57 -10.14 -4.89
CA LEU A 77 3.93 -9.15 -4.03
C LEU A 77 4.99 -8.25 -3.40
N SER A 78 4.78 -6.95 -3.50
CA SER A 78 5.59 -5.95 -2.82
C SER A 78 4.68 -4.89 -2.22
N HIS A 79 5.01 -4.47 -1.00
CA HIS A 79 4.39 -3.34 -0.33
C HIS A 79 5.48 -2.36 0.09
N TRP A 80 5.29 -1.11 -0.30
CA TRP A 80 6.10 0.01 0.14
C TRP A 80 5.23 1.04 0.87
N HIS A 81 5.59 1.36 2.11
CA HIS A 81 4.92 2.41 2.88
C HIS A 81 5.82 3.64 2.99
N ILE A 82 5.34 4.79 2.51
CA ILE A 82 6.06 6.05 2.57
C ILE A 82 5.78 6.70 3.93
N SER A 83 6.77 6.63 4.82
CA SER A 83 6.73 7.27 6.13
C SER A 83 6.92 8.79 6.04
N GLU A 84 6.36 9.55 6.99
CA GLU A 84 6.30 11.02 7.00
C GLU A 84 7.66 11.74 7.19
N THR A 85 8.76 11.01 7.36
CA THR A 85 10.06 11.56 7.73
C THR A 85 10.75 12.25 6.56
N GLY A 86 10.43 13.54 6.34
CA GLY A 86 11.31 14.47 5.61
C GLY A 86 10.80 15.00 4.26
N GLY A 87 9.60 14.59 3.82
CA GLY A 87 9.04 15.01 2.53
C GLY A 87 9.41 14.09 1.36
N LEU A 88 9.15 14.54 0.13
CA LEU A 88 9.43 13.75 -1.08
C LEU A 88 10.88 13.96 -1.53
N ASP A 89 11.79 13.09 -1.09
CA ASP A 89 13.13 13.01 -1.67
C ASP A 89 13.18 11.91 -2.73
N TYR A 90 13.04 12.35 -3.99
CA TYR A 90 13.05 11.47 -5.15
C TYR A 90 14.34 10.65 -5.29
N LEU A 91 15.47 11.08 -4.72
CA LEU A 91 16.71 10.32 -4.84
C LEU A 91 16.67 9.07 -3.95
N TRP A 92 16.32 9.24 -2.66
CA TRP A 92 16.19 8.13 -1.72
C TRP A 92 15.03 7.22 -2.06
N MET A 93 13.91 7.78 -2.49
CA MET A 93 12.74 7.02 -2.94
C MET A 93 13.05 6.11 -4.13
N ARG A 94 14.02 6.46 -5.01
CA ARG A 94 14.44 5.55 -6.10
C ARG A 94 15.11 4.29 -5.58
N VAL A 95 15.86 4.39 -4.48
CA VAL A 95 16.53 3.23 -3.89
C VAL A 95 15.47 2.26 -3.38
N GLU A 96 14.52 2.76 -2.59
CA GLU A 96 13.41 1.96 -2.05
C GLU A 96 12.51 1.39 -3.15
N LEU A 97 12.20 2.17 -4.20
CA LEU A 97 11.47 1.68 -5.37
C LEU A 97 12.23 0.53 -6.06
N ASN A 98 13.54 0.67 -6.28
CA ASN A 98 14.35 -0.37 -6.91
C ASN A 98 14.37 -1.65 -6.09
N GLU A 99 14.55 -1.55 -4.76
CA GLU A 99 14.54 -2.72 -3.89
C GLU A 99 13.20 -3.47 -3.97
N ASN A 100 12.09 -2.75 -4.02
CA ASN A 100 10.76 -3.33 -4.16
C ASN A 100 10.53 -3.94 -5.54
N LEU A 101 10.97 -3.29 -6.62
CA LEU A 101 10.89 -3.83 -7.97
C LEU A 101 11.77 -5.07 -8.17
N LEU A 102 12.95 -5.12 -7.53
CA LEU A 102 13.82 -6.31 -7.57
C LEU A 102 13.13 -7.53 -6.94
N ARG A 103 12.33 -7.34 -5.88
CA ARG A 103 11.52 -8.43 -5.30
C ARG A 103 10.47 -8.96 -6.27
N LEU A 104 10.07 -8.16 -7.26
CA LEU A 104 9.07 -8.53 -8.27
C LEU A 104 9.70 -9.06 -9.56
N ALA A 105 10.99 -8.83 -9.81
CA ALA A 105 11.67 -9.15 -11.07
C ALA A 105 11.73 -10.66 -11.41
N GLY A 106 11.42 -11.55 -10.45
CA GLY A 106 11.34 -12.99 -10.66
C GLY A 106 9.95 -13.53 -11.00
N TYR A 107 8.94 -12.66 -11.13
CA TYR A 107 7.55 -13.07 -11.34
C TYR A 107 6.95 -12.45 -12.60
N ASP A 108 6.29 -13.27 -13.42
CA ASP A 108 5.59 -12.84 -14.64
C ASP A 108 4.37 -11.96 -14.33
N GLN A 109 3.80 -12.11 -13.14
CA GLN A 109 2.68 -11.31 -12.65
C GLN A 109 2.92 -10.86 -11.22
N GLY A 110 2.48 -9.65 -10.88
CA GLY A 110 2.60 -9.17 -9.52
C GLY A 110 1.75 -7.96 -9.17
N VAL A 111 1.71 -7.64 -7.87
CA VAL A 111 1.10 -6.44 -7.31
C VAL A 111 2.17 -5.66 -6.57
N PHE A 112 2.28 -4.38 -6.91
CA PHE A 112 3.05 -3.42 -6.14
C PHE A 112 2.10 -2.42 -5.47
N LEU A 113 2.00 -2.52 -4.15
CA LEU A 113 1.19 -1.63 -3.34
C LEU A 113 2.08 -0.54 -2.72
N ILE A 114 1.71 0.71 -2.91
CA ILE A 114 2.37 1.87 -2.30
C ILE A 114 1.35 2.57 -1.42
N THR A 115 1.65 2.77 -0.14
CA THR A 115 0.75 3.47 0.80
C THR A 115 1.43 4.65 1.45
N GLY A 116 0.66 5.66 1.85
CA GLY A 116 1.16 6.83 2.58
C GLY A 116 1.55 8.01 1.69
N ALA A 117 1.34 7.91 0.36
CA ALA A 117 1.71 8.96 -0.59
C ALA A 117 1.04 10.30 -0.25
N ARG A 118 -0.26 10.27 0.07
CA ARG A 118 -1.01 11.47 0.45
C ARG A 118 -0.48 12.11 1.74
N ARG A 119 -0.12 11.32 2.74
CA ARG A 119 0.43 11.81 4.02
C ARG A 119 1.81 12.41 3.84
N ALA A 120 2.66 11.78 3.02
CA ALA A 120 3.98 12.29 2.66
C ALA A 120 3.93 13.68 1.99
N VAL A 121 2.95 13.90 1.09
CA VAL A 121 2.71 15.20 0.45
C VAL A 121 2.11 16.21 1.43
N GLN A 122 1.25 15.76 2.33
CA GLN A 122 0.59 16.63 3.30
C GLN A 122 1.56 17.24 4.31
N GLN A 123 2.63 16.52 4.68
CA GLN A 123 3.68 16.96 5.62
C GLN A 123 3.10 17.55 6.93
N GLY A 124 2.08 16.90 7.51
CA GLY A 124 1.46 17.35 8.75
C GLY A 124 0.62 18.64 8.67
N LYS A 125 0.42 19.22 7.47
CA LYS A 125 -0.43 20.41 7.31
C LYS A 125 -1.91 20.07 7.54
N ALA A 126 -2.62 20.92 8.27
CA ALA A 126 -4.02 20.68 8.64
C ALA A 126 -5.00 20.65 7.44
N TYR A 127 -4.68 21.35 6.35
CA TYR A 127 -5.57 21.51 5.20
C TYR A 127 -4.92 21.00 3.92
N TRP A 128 -5.76 20.39 3.07
CA TRP A 128 -5.39 19.98 1.72
C TRP A 128 -5.56 21.17 0.76
N THR A 129 -4.51 21.47 0.01
CA THR A 129 -4.44 22.62 -0.90
C THR A 129 -4.29 22.15 -2.35
N ALA A 130 -4.68 23.00 -3.30
CA ALA A 130 -4.47 22.73 -4.73
C ALA A 130 -2.99 22.51 -5.09
N ARG A 131 -2.05 23.09 -4.31
CA ARG A 131 -0.62 22.83 -4.46
C ARG A 131 -0.25 21.40 -4.07
N GLN A 132 -0.78 20.89 -2.95
CA GLN A 132 -0.56 19.50 -2.53
C GLN A 132 -1.20 18.52 -3.50
N GLU A 133 -2.37 18.85 -4.06
CA GLU A 133 -2.99 18.04 -5.11
C GLU A 133 -2.08 17.89 -6.33
N ARG A 134 -1.47 18.98 -6.80
CA ARG A 134 -0.50 18.92 -7.91
C ARG A 134 0.72 18.09 -7.54
N LEU A 135 1.32 18.34 -6.37
CA LEU A 135 2.48 17.58 -5.91
C LEU A 135 2.18 16.07 -5.81
N LEU A 136 0.99 15.69 -5.35
CA LEU A 136 0.58 14.30 -5.31
C LEU A 136 0.47 13.69 -6.72
N LYS A 137 -0.13 14.41 -7.67
CA LYS A 137 -0.23 13.96 -9.07
C LYS A 137 1.14 13.83 -9.73
N ASP A 138 2.01 14.81 -9.53
CA ASP A 138 3.38 14.79 -10.05
C ASP A 138 4.16 13.62 -9.46
N PHE A 139 3.97 13.35 -8.17
CA PHE A 139 4.57 12.22 -7.47
C PHE A 139 4.07 10.86 -8.00
N ILE A 140 2.76 10.71 -8.17
CA ILE A 140 2.15 9.50 -8.75
C ILE A 140 2.71 9.26 -10.15
N HIS A 141 2.68 10.30 -11.00
CA HIS A 141 3.18 10.20 -12.37
C HIS A 141 4.66 9.82 -12.42
N TRP A 142 5.47 10.38 -11.51
CA TRP A 142 6.86 10.02 -11.39
C TRP A 142 7.06 8.54 -11.02
N ILE A 143 6.29 8.00 -10.05
CA ILE A 143 6.33 6.57 -9.71
C ILE A 143 5.94 5.73 -10.93
N GLU A 144 4.81 6.05 -11.58
CA GLU A 144 4.31 5.31 -12.73
C GLU A 144 5.35 5.25 -13.85
N ALA A 145 5.92 6.40 -14.22
CA ALA A 145 6.97 6.47 -15.23
C ALA A 145 8.23 5.69 -14.83
N TYR A 146 8.62 5.77 -13.54
CA TYR A 146 9.77 5.04 -13.04
C TYR A 146 9.56 3.52 -13.10
N VAL A 147 8.43 3.04 -12.60
CA VAL A 147 8.07 1.62 -12.61
C VAL A 147 7.96 1.11 -14.05
N ALA A 148 7.26 1.83 -14.92
CA ALA A 148 7.13 1.48 -16.34
C ALA A 148 8.47 1.36 -17.06
N SER A 149 9.47 2.18 -16.69
CA SER A 149 10.82 2.10 -17.26
C SER A 149 11.65 0.89 -16.80
N ARG A 150 11.19 0.17 -15.78
CA ARG A 150 11.94 -0.91 -15.11
C ARG A 150 11.32 -2.29 -15.26
N ILE A 151 10.00 -2.37 -15.45
CA ILE A 151 9.31 -3.65 -15.65
C ILE A 151 9.66 -4.24 -17.03
N GLY A 152 9.71 -5.58 -17.09
CA GLY A 152 9.88 -6.28 -18.37
C GLY A 152 8.65 -6.11 -19.26
N ALA A 153 8.82 -6.10 -20.58
CA ALA A 153 7.74 -5.87 -21.55
C ALA A 153 6.57 -6.88 -21.43
N GLU A 154 6.86 -8.10 -20.97
CA GLU A 154 5.88 -9.19 -20.80
C GLU A 154 5.30 -9.25 -19.37
N GLN A 155 5.84 -8.48 -18.42
CA GLN A 155 5.48 -8.57 -17.01
C GLN A 155 4.15 -7.85 -16.74
N LYS A 156 3.16 -8.58 -16.19
CA LYS A 156 1.86 -8.01 -15.80
C LYS A 156 1.90 -7.51 -14.35
N LEU A 157 2.25 -6.24 -14.19
CA LEU A 157 2.30 -5.59 -12.87
C LEU A 157 1.07 -4.72 -12.62
N SER A 158 0.39 -4.95 -11.49
CA SER A 158 -0.64 -4.05 -10.97
C SER A 158 -0.04 -3.09 -9.95
N LEU A 159 0.06 -1.81 -10.30
CA LEU A 159 0.54 -0.75 -9.42
C LEU A 159 -0.64 -0.07 -8.72
N ILE A 160 -0.63 -0.04 -7.39
CA ILE A 160 -1.69 0.55 -6.57
C ILE A 160 -1.06 1.59 -5.65
N ILE A 161 -1.50 2.85 -5.71
CA ILE A 161 -0.96 3.95 -4.88
C ILE A 161 -2.10 4.55 -4.03
N LEU A 162 -1.91 4.55 -2.70
CA LEU A 162 -2.89 5.01 -1.69
C LEU A 162 -2.33 6.08 -0.74
#